data_AF-A0A4U0MKV7-F1
#
_entry.id   AF-A0A4U0MKV7-F1
#
_cell.length_a   1.000
_cell.length_b   1.000
_cell.length_c   1.000
_cell.angle_alpha   90.00
_cell.angle_beta   90.00
_cell.angle_gamma   90.00
#
_symmetry.space_group_name_H-M   'P 1'
#
loop_
_entity.id
_entity.type
_entity.pdbx_description
1 polymer ?
#
loop_
_entity_poly.entity_id
_entity_poly.type
_entity_poly.pdbx_seq_one_letter_code
_entity_poly.pdbx_strand_id
1 'polypeptide(L)'
;MITQAQAHATAARWLNPEGHQGPPREVAMQEFDLGWVVWAVPPPPEVDPQTGQRRPPAEIGTACGVVDRASGELTVWPSVPVDEVVRMYQQKHGAGAGAPAQPPVTGPGNTAVATYNDPTTGEETSLAKVSAPGMPPAEFQLHEELRRLGVRGEDVRAVHTDLRPALLPGGYPGDFIFRGFPNASFSCTEGYGMRPEERAEGIAGLLRHVQMMHQLAGQQAPPQPHRVPVPQNVEAAQPMRDVALGKHLTEVFGPEGVVRPDADDIAATQLPEAAKKTLTWAGLPLQVPYFFTADQAGNPPAGGLFTDMATYLRETGTEAQDATLETLAGYVRLGTDGLYTIAVQCVAPEQNQGLVGTVWAVQPSSGGGRFVNRTLAAYLRSLALLVTTRQRMQGMDPYAAGAAVAAFQEQIAAIDSWALDDVGNWWSLIIEQMWHGLF
;
A
#
# COMPACT_ATOMS: atom_id res chain seq x y z
N MET A 1 -15.98 10.38 30.99
CA MET A 1 -17.00 9.35 30.72
C MET A 1 -18.37 9.96 30.99
N ILE A 2 -19.26 9.89 30.00
CA ILE A 2 -20.63 10.39 30.12
C ILE A 2 -21.58 9.29 30.64
N THR A 3 -22.71 9.68 31.22
CA THR A 3 -23.74 8.74 31.67
C THR A 3 -24.69 8.37 30.52
N GLN A 4 -25.40 7.25 30.66
CA GLN A 4 -26.46 6.87 29.72
C GLN A 4 -27.52 7.97 29.55
N ALA A 5 -27.85 8.72 30.61
CA ALA A 5 -28.77 9.84 30.54
C ALA A 5 -28.23 11.00 29.68
N GLN A 6 -26.92 11.27 29.73
CA GLN A 6 -26.26 12.26 28.88
C GLN A 6 -26.16 11.79 27.43
N ALA A 7 -25.94 10.49 27.20
CA ALA A 7 -25.98 9.91 25.85
C ALA A 7 -27.38 10.00 25.25
N HIS A 8 -28.42 9.71 26.05
CA HIS A 8 -29.82 9.86 25.66
C HIS A 8 -30.15 11.31 25.29
N ALA A 9 -29.72 12.29 26.08
CA ALA A 9 -29.96 13.70 25.80
C ALA A 9 -29.26 14.17 24.50
N THR A 10 -28.10 13.61 24.18
CA THR A 10 -27.38 13.89 22.93
C THR A 10 -28.09 13.29 21.72
N ALA A 11 -28.52 12.03 21.83
CA ALA A 11 -29.31 11.37 20.79
C ALA A 11 -30.68 12.02 20.57
N ALA A 12 -31.34 12.48 21.65
CA ALA A 12 -32.64 13.16 21.57
C ALA A 12 -32.56 14.48 20.81
N ARG A 13 -31.50 15.27 21.02
CA ARG A 13 -31.23 16.51 20.25
C ARG A 13 -30.92 16.24 18.79
N TRP A 14 -30.21 15.15 18.51
CA TRP A 14 -29.89 14.74 17.15
C TRP A 14 -31.14 14.29 16.38
N LEU A 15 -32.01 13.50 17.01
CA LEU A 15 -33.26 13.02 16.40
C LEU A 15 -34.35 14.09 16.32
N ASN A 16 -34.34 15.08 17.21
CA ASN A 16 -35.34 16.15 17.30
C ASN A 16 -34.66 17.53 17.36
N PRO A 17 -34.03 18.00 16.27
CA PRO A 17 -33.39 19.31 16.24
C PRO A 17 -34.42 20.45 16.36
N GLU A 18 -33.97 21.63 16.81
CA GLU A 18 -34.84 22.81 16.90
C GLU A 18 -35.46 23.14 15.54
N GLY A 19 -36.79 23.23 15.49
CA GLY A 19 -37.54 23.46 14.25
C GLY A 19 -38.08 22.21 13.55
N HIS A 20 -37.93 21.01 14.13
CA HIS A 20 -38.56 19.79 13.60
C HIS A 20 -40.10 19.92 13.54
N GLN A 21 -40.70 19.68 12.37
CA GLN A 21 -42.15 19.83 12.14
C GLN A 21 -42.95 18.51 12.21
N GLY A 22 -42.37 17.47 12.81
CA GLY A 22 -43.03 16.17 13.03
C GLY A 22 -43.27 15.85 14.52
N PRO A 23 -43.99 14.75 14.83
CA PRO A 23 -44.09 14.25 16.20
C PRO A 23 -42.69 13.87 16.73
N PRO A 24 -42.43 14.05 18.04
CA PRO A 24 -41.13 13.77 18.62
C PRO A 24 -40.75 12.30 18.41
N ARG A 25 -39.56 12.07 17.86
CA ARG A 25 -38.98 10.75 17.63
C ARG A 25 -38.39 10.22 18.93
N GLU A 26 -38.88 9.07 19.37
CA GLU A 26 -38.35 8.37 20.54
C GLU A 26 -36.98 7.75 20.24
N VAL A 27 -36.05 7.84 21.19
CA VAL A 27 -34.70 7.31 21.06
C VAL A 27 -34.67 5.88 21.57
N ALA A 28 -34.33 4.93 20.70
CA ALA A 28 -33.87 3.62 21.13
C ALA A 28 -32.34 3.62 21.21
N MET A 29 -31.79 2.88 22.17
CA MET A 29 -30.35 2.77 22.34
C MET A 29 -29.92 1.39 22.82
N GLN A 30 -28.71 1.00 22.42
CA GLN A 30 -28.02 -0.20 22.92
C GLN A 30 -26.61 0.17 23.34
N GLU A 31 -26.26 -0.20 24.57
CA GLU A 31 -24.94 0.04 25.14
C GLU A 31 -23.92 -1.01 24.66
N PHE A 32 -22.67 -0.58 24.48
CA PHE A 32 -21.51 -1.44 24.24
C PHE A 32 -20.25 -0.82 24.87
N ASP A 33 -19.09 -1.46 24.72
CA ASP A 33 -17.87 -1.10 25.46
C ASP A 33 -17.38 0.33 25.23
N LEU A 34 -17.58 0.89 24.03
CA LEU A 34 -17.09 2.23 23.67
C LEU A 34 -18.19 3.31 23.66
N GLY A 35 -19.46 2.97 23.91
CA GLY A 35 -20.55 3.94 23.76
C GLY A 35 -21.95 3.35 23.71
N TRP A 36 -22.85 4.09 23.06
CA TRP A 36 -24.22 3.66 22.79
C TRP A 36 -24.52 3.82 21.31
N VAL A 37 -25.02 2.75 20.67
CA VAL A 37 -25.67 2.87 19.36
C VAL A 37 -27.07 3.42 19.61
N VAL A 38 -27.48 4.43 18.84
CA VAL A 38 -28.76 5.14 18.99
C VAL A 38 -29.50 5.22 17.67
N TRP A 39 -30.80 5.03 17.69
CA TRP A 39 -31.66 5.10 16.51
C TRP A 39 -33.08 5.57 16.89
N ALA A 40 -33.86 5.98 15.90
CA ALA A 40 -35.26 6.34 16.13
C ALA A 40 -36.12 5.06 16.27
N VAL A 41 -36.98 4.99 17.28
CA VAL A 41 -38.01 3.96 17.37
C VAL A 41 -38.95 4.10 16.15
N PRO A 42 -39.13 3.06 15.33
CA PRO A 42 -40.01 3.14 14.18
C PRO A 42 -41.46 3.38 14.63
N PRO A 43 -42.22 4.27 13.97
CA PRO A 43 -43.63 4.46 14.28
C PRO A 43 -44.42 3.16 14.06
N PRO A 44 -45.51 2.93 14.80
CA PRO A 44 -46.36 1.78 14.58
C PRO A 44 -46.87 1.76 13.13
N PRO A 45 -46.95 0.58 12.49
CA PRO A 45 -47.33 0.48 11.09
C PRO A 45 -48.76 0.99 10.87
N GLU A 46 -48.90 1.99 10.00
CA GLU A 46 -50.21 2.49 9.59
C GLU A 46 -50.94 1.46 8.72
N VAL A 47 -52.21 1.24 9.00
CA VAL A 47 -53.09 0.36 8.24
C VAL A 47 -54.14 1.21 7.56
N ASP A 48 -54.38 0.97 6.27
CA ASP A 48 -55.41 1.69 5.53
C ASP A 48 -56.80 1.40 6.12
N PRO A 49 -57.57 2.43 6.55
CA PRO A 49 -58.87 2.22 7.20
C PRO A 49 -59.94 1.60 6.29
N GLN A 50 -59.80 1.71 4.97
CA GLN A 50 -60.78 1.20 4.00
C GLN A 50 -60.41 -0.19 3.47
N THR A 51 -59.12 -0.50 3.33
CA THR A 51 -58.66 -1.76 2.72
C THR A 51 -58.03 -2.74 3.72
N GLY A 52 -57.71 -2.29 4.93
CA GLY A 52 -57.06 -3.11 5.97
C GLY A 52 -55.61 -3.50 5.66
N GLN A 53 -55.02 -2.96 4.58
CA GLN A 53 -53.65 -3.26 4.18
C GLN A 53 -52.64 -2.32 4.87
N ARG A 54 -51.48 -2.86 5.27
CA ARG A 54 -50.37 -2.05 5.79
C ARG A 54 -49.91 -1.07 4.72
N ARG A 55 -49.84 0.22 5.07
CA ARG A 55 -49.24 1.24 4.22
C ARG A 55 -47.71 1.11 4.26
N PRO A 56 -47.00 1.25 3.13
CA PRO A 56 -45.56 1.36 3.13
C PRO A 56 -45.11 2.55 3.99
N PRO A 57 -44.01 2.43 4.77
CA PRO A 57 -43.48 3.55 5.55
C PRO A 57 -43.16 4.75 4.65
N ALA A 58 -43.52 5.96 5.10
CA ALA A 58 -43.27 7.19 4.35
C ALA A 58 -41.79 7.61 4.33
N GLU A 59 -40.96 7.06 5.22
CA GLU A 59 -39.52 7.33 5.30
C GLU A 59 -38.75 6.01 5.16
N ILE A 60 -37.86 5.93 4.17
CA ILE A 60 -36.93 4.81 3.96
C ILE A 60 -35.55 5.26 4.42
N GLY A 61 -34.98 4.55 5.41
CA GLY A 61 -33.62 4.76 5.90
C GLY A 61 -33.54 5.63 7.16
N THR A 62 -33.80 5.07 8.33
CA THR A 62 -33.46 5.70 9.61
C THR A 62 -31.94 5.60 9.82
N ALA A 63 -31.24 6.73 9.77
CA ALA A 63 -29.83 6.79 10.12
C ALA A 63 -29.59 6.24 11.54
N CYS A 64 -28.50 5.51 11.74
CA CYS A 64 -28.03 5.06 13.05
C CYS A 64 -26.92 6.01 13.53
N GLY A 65 -26.89 6.31 14.83
CA GLY A 65 -25.84 7.11 15.46
C GLY A 65 -25.04 6.28 16.46
N VAL A 66 -23.81 6.67 16.75
CA VAL A 66 -23.05 6.17 17.91
C VAL A 66 -22.65 7.36 18.77
N VAL A 67 -23.02 7.32 20.05
CA VAL A 67 -22.56 8.26 21.07
C VAL A 67 -21.38 7.67 21.81
N ASP A 68 -20.23 8.30 21.72
CA ASP A 68 -18.99 7.87 22.35
C ASP A 68 -19.02 8.02 23.88
N ARG A 69 -18.60 6.99 24.62
CA ARG A 69 -18.63 6.99 26.10
C ARG A 69 -17.63 7.96 26.72
N ALA A 70 -16.49 8.18 26.08
CA ALA A 70 -15.43 9.01 26.63
C ALA A 70 -15.72 10.50 26.43
N SER A 71 -16.09 10.86 25.19
CA SER A 71 -16.24 12.25 24.72
C SER A 71 -17.70 12.75 24.73
N GLY A 72 -18.67 11.84 24.59
CA GLY A 72 -20.08 12.20 24.38
C GLY A 72 -20.40 12.72 22.98
N GLU A 73 -19.46 12.63 22.03
CA GLU A 73 -19.68 12.99 20.63
C GLU A 73 -20.61 11.97 19.94
N LEU A 74 -21.52 12.47 19.09
CA LEU A 74 -22.40 11.63 18.27
C LEU A 74 -21.88 11.60 16.83
N THR A 75 -21.61 10.41 16.32
CA THR A 75 -21.23 10.17 14.92
C THR A 75 -22.34 9.40 14.19
N VAL A 76 -22.55 9.69 12.91
CA VAL A 76 -23.61 9.06 12.09
C VAL A 76 -23.03 7.89 11.30
N TRP A 77 -23.76 6.78 11.26
CA TRP A 77 -23.35 5.51 10.67
C TRP A 77 -24.44 4.95 9.73
N PRO A 78 -24.08 4.03 8.83
CA PRO A 78 -25.05 3.37 7.95
C PRO A 78 -26.19 2.72 8.72
N SER A 79 -27.37 2.65 8.09
CA SER A 79 -28.54 1.97 8.62
C SER A 79 -28.40 0.45 8.43
N VAL A 80 -27.50 -0.15 9.23
CA VAL A 80 -27.22 -1.60 9.29
C VAL A 80 -27.55 -2.12 10.70
N PRO A 81 -27.64 -3.45 10.90
CA PRO A 81 -27.84 -4.03 12.22
C PRO A 81 -26.87 -3.47 13.28
N VAL A 82 -27.35 -3.32 14.52
CA VAL A 82 -26.63 -2.65 15.62
C VAL A 82 -25.26 -3.30 15.89
N ASP A 83 -25.18 -4.62 15.81
CA ASP A 83 -23.96 -5.41 15.95
C ASP A 83 -22.91 -5.07 14.87
N GLU A 84 -23.36 -4.80 13.64
CA GLU A 84 -22.49 -4.37 12.55
C GLU A 84 -21.99 -2.94 12.78
N VAL A 85 -22.85 -2.02 13.25
CA VAL A 85 -22.44 -0.66 13.65
C VAL A 85 -21.41 -0.71 14.78
N VAL A 86 -21.62 -1.59 15.78
CA VAL A 86 -20.65 -1.80 16.87
C VAL A 86 -19.32 -2.30 16.32
N ARG A 87 -19.32 -3.29 15.42
CA ARG A 87 -18.10 -3.82 14.82
C ARG A 87 -17.34 -2.74 14.04
N MET A 88 -18.04 -1.97 13.21
CA MET A 88 -17.45 -0.88 12.44
C MET A 88 -16.90 0.22 13.36
N TYR A 89 -17.62 0.58 14.43
CA TYR A 89 -17.18 1.57 15.40
C TYR A 89 -15.95 1.08 16.19
N GLN A 90 -15.95 -0.17 16.64
CA GLN A 90 -14.80 -0.80 17.31
C GLN A 90 -13.60 -0.94 16.38
N GLN A 91 -13.80 -1.23 15.10
CA GLN A 91 -12.71 -1.25 14.13
C GLN A 91 -12.11 0.16 13.93
N LYS A 92 -12.96 1.19 13.95
CA LYS A 92 -12.53 2.59 13.79
C LYS A 92 -11.90 3.18 15.05
N HIS A 93 -12.39 2.83 16.24
CA HIS A 93 -12.05 3.49 17.52
C HIS A 93 -11.43 2.54 18.57
N GLY A 94 -11.59 1.22 18.44
CA GLY A 94 -11.09 0.20 19.35
C GLY A 94 -9.60 -0.12 19.22
N ALA A 95 -8.89 0.49 18.28
CA ALA A 95 -7.42 0.43 18.22
C ALA A 95 -6.74 1.29 19.33
N GLY A 96 -7.50 1.99 20.18
CA GLY A 96 -6.98 3.04 21.06
C GLY A 96 -7.25 2.97 22.57
N ALA A 97 -7.97 1.98 23.11
CA ALA A 97 -8.28 1.99 24.55
C ALA A 97 -8.24 0.61 25.23
N GLY A 98 -7.15 0.34 25.96
CA GLY A 98 -7.19 -0.50 27.16
C GLY A 98 -6.52 -1.88 27.13
N ALA A 99 -6.04 -2.37 25.99
CA ALA A 99 -5.11 -3.51 25.96
C ALA A 99 -3.67 -2.99 25.97
N PRO A 100 -2.69 -3.66 26.62
CA PRO A 100 -1.29 -3.34 26.42
C PRO A 100 -1.02 -3.41 24.91
N ALA A 101 -0.59 -2.29 24.32
CA ALA A 101 -0.30 -2.23 22.90
C ALA A 101 0.70 -3.34 22.58
N GLN A 102 0.27 -4.32 21.78
CA GLN A 102 1.17 -5.37 21.35
C GLN A 102 2.33 -4.72 20.59
N PRO A 103 3.59 -5.10 20.85
CA PRO A 103 4.71 -4.51 20.13
C PRO A 103 4.58 -4.82 18.63
N PRO A 104 5.05 -3.95 17.73
CA PRO A 104 5.07 -4.24 16.31
C PRO A 104 6.02 -5.40 16.00
N VAL A 105 5.61 -6.31 15.12
CA VAL A 105 6.40 -7.50 14.72
C VAL A 105 6.21 -7.77 13.24
N THR A 106 7.31 -7.96 12.50
CA THR A 106 7.24 -8.38 11.09
C THR A 106 6.92 -9.87 10.92
N GLY A 107 6.41 -10.21 9.74
CA GLY A 107 6.19 -11.57 9.28
C GLY A 107 7.46 -12.41 9.17
N PRO A 108 7.31 -13.73 9.05
CA PRO A 108 8.43 -14.66 8.94
C PRO A 108 9.16 -14.59 7.58
N GLY A 109 8.67 -13.79 6.62
CA GLY A 109 9.18 -13.75 5.27
C GLY A 109 8.70 -14.92 4.39
N ASN A 110 9.30 -15.06 3.22
CA ASN A 110 9.04 -16.10 2.24
C ASN A 110 10.29 -16.96 2.03
N THR A 111 10.12 -18.27 1.89
CA THR A 111 11.20 -19.16 1.42
C THR A 111 11.07 -19.40 -0.07
N ALA A 112 12.20 -19.38 -0.78
CA ALA A 112 12.32 -19.81 -2.16
C ALA A 112 13.36 -20.92 -2.27
N VAL A 113 12.99 -22.03 -2.91
CA VAL A 113 13.83 -23.21 -3.08
C VAL A 113 13.96 -23.53 -4.56
N ALA A 114 15.18 -23.57 -5.09
CA ALA A 114 15.45 -24.03 -6.45
C ALA A 114 16.05 -25.43 -6.43
N THR A 115 15.60 -26.28 -7.36
CA THR A 115 16.21 -27.57 -7.67
C THR A 115 16.94 -27.49 -9.01
N TYR A 116 18.19 -27.92 -9.03
CA TYR A 116 19.10 -27.81 -10.18
C TYR A 116 20.11 -28.96 -10.18
N ASN A 117 20.82 -29.19 -11.29
CA ASN A 117 21.96 -30.11 -11.28
C ASN A 117 23.22 -29.34 -10.90
N ASP A 118 23.96 -29.84 -9.92
CA ASP A 118 25.24 -29.28 -9.54
C ASP A 118 26.22 -29.38 -10.73
N PRO A 119 26.82 -28.27 -11.19
CA PRO A 119 27.69 -28.28 -12.37
C PRO A 119 29.00 -29.04 -12.14
N THR A 120 29.38 -29.28 -10.88
CA THR A 120 30.60 -29.99 -10.50
C THR A 120 30.39 -31.50 -10.37
N THR A 121 29.25 -31.94 -9.85
CA THR A 121 28.96 -33.37 -9.63
C THR A 121 28.02 -33.97 -10.67
N GLY A 122 27.18 -33.14 -11.31
CA GLY A 122 26.10 -33.55 -12.20
C GLY A 122 24.87 -34.11 -11.46
N GLU A 123 24.88 -34.14 -10.12
CA GLU A 123 23.76 -34.64 -9.31
C GLU A 123 22.71 -33.56 -9.07
N GLU A 124 21.46 -33.98 -8.90
CA GLU A 124 20.37 -33.07 -8.54
C GLU A 124 20.50 -32.64 -7.08
N THR A 125 20.40 -31.34 -6.85
CA THR A 125 20.48 -30.73 -5.52
C THR A 125 19.50 -29.56 -5.41
N SER A 126 19.37 -29.01 -4.20
CA SER A 126 18.49 -27.87 -3.92
C SER A 126 19.20 -26.78 -3.15
N LEU A 127 18.83 -25.53 -3.44
CA LEU A 127 19.26 -24.34 -2.71
C LEU A 127 18.03 -23.61 -2.18
N ALA A 128 18.04 -23.26 -0.90
CA ALA A 128 16.97 -22.50 -0.26
C ALA A 128 17.47 -21.12 0.16
N LYS A 129 16.65 -20.10 -0.07
CA LYS A 129 16.83 -18.73 0.45
C LYS A 129 15.56 -18.29 1.15
N VAL A 130 15.71 -17.56 2.24
CA VAL A 130 14.60 -16.99 3.01
C VAL A 130 14.71 -15.47 2.91
N SER A 131 13.59 -14.78 2.67
CA SER A 131 13.56 -13.33 2.71
C SER A 131 13.81 -12.85 4.15
N ALA A 132 14.34 -11.63 4.26
CA ALA A 132 14.59 -11.02 5.56
C ALA A 132 14.38 -9.51 5.45
N PRO A 133 13.99 -8.85 6.56
CA PRO A 133 13.87 -7.39 6.62
C PRO A 133 15.11 -6.68 6.05
N GLY A 134 14.91 -5.78 5.10
CA GLY A 134 15.99 -4.99 4.48
C GLY A 134 16.84 -5.72 3.43
N MET A 135 16.58 -7.01 3.18
CA MET A 135 17.27 -7.82 2.16
C MET A 135 16.45 -7.89 0.86
N PRO A 136 17.03 -8.21 -0.30
CA PRO A 136 16.24 -8.48 -1.51
C PRO A 136 15.19 -9.58 -1.30
N PRO A 137 14.11 -9.62 -2.12
CA PRO A 137 13.18 -10.75 -2.10
C PRO A 137 13.88 -12.10 -2.30
N ALA A 138 13.33 -13.16 -1.72
CA ALA A 138 13.97 -14.49 -1.68
C ALA A 138 14.32 -15.02 -3.08
N GLU A 139 13.48 -14.76 -4.08
CA GLU A 139 13.67 -15.17 -5.47
C GLU A 139 14.91 -14.51 -6.09
N PHE A 140 15.12 -13.22 -5.85
CA PHE A 140 16.32 -12.51 -6.30
C PHE A 140 17.57 -13.01 -5.57
N GLN A 141 17.48 -13.25 -4.27
CA GLN A 141 18.60 -13.83 -3.51
C GLN A 141 18.97 -15.23 -4.02
N LEU A 142 17.96 -16.04 -4.35
CA LEU A 142 18.13 -17.39 -4.87
C LEU A 142 18.83 -17.36 -6.22
N HIS A 143 18.41 -16.48 -7.13
CA HIS A 143 19.03 -16.31 -8.43
C HIS A 143 20.50 -15.86 -8.33
N GLU A 144 20.81 -14.86 -7.50
CA GLU A 144 22.18 -14.39 -7.34
C GLU A 144 23.09 -15.46 -6.73
N GLU A 145 22.59 -16.25 -5.78
CA GLU A 145 23.39 -17.31 -5.17
C GLU A 145 23.63 -18.48 -6.12
N LEU A 146 22.63 -18.88 -6.90
CA LEU A 146 22.82 -19.86 -7.99
C LEU A 146 23.88 -19.38 -8.99
N ARG A 147 23.82 -18.10 -9.39
CA ARG A 147 24.81 -17.51 -10.29
C ARG A 147 26.22 -17.55 -9.70
N ARG A 148 26.38 -17.33 -8.39
CA ARG A 148 27.67 -17.46 -7.70
C ARG A 148 28.19 -18.90 -7.67
N LEU A 149 27.30 -19.87 -7.60
CA LEU A 149 27.62 -21.31 -7.71
C LEU A 149 27.89 -21.75 -9.16
N GLY A 150 27.81 -20.84 -10.14
CA GLY A 150 28.02 -21.15 -11.56
C GLY A 150 26.81 -21.81 -12.23
N VAL A 151 25.64 -21.79 -11.58
CA VAL A 151 24.40 -22.35 -12.12
C VAL A 151 23.66 -21.26 -12.87
N ARG A 152 23.39 -21.48 -14.16
CA ARG A 152 22.61 -20.54 -14.97
C ARG A 152 21.13 -20.75 -14.69
N GLY A 153 20.33 -19.69 -14.82
CA GLY A 153 18.89 -19.76 -14.58
C GLY A 153 18.17 -20.79 -15.47
N GLU A 154 18.65 -20.99 -16.69
CA GLU A 154 18.14 -21.99 -17.64
C GLU A 154 18.42 -23.46 -17.21
N ASP A 155 19.38 -23.67 -16.31
CA ASP A 155 19.77 -24.99 -15.80
C ASP A 155 18.96 -25.38 -14.53
N VAL A 156 18.10 -24.48 -14.04
CA VAL A 156 17.18 -24.73 -12.91
C VAL A 156 15.96 -25.50 -13.39
N ARG A 157 15.63 -26.60 -12.70
CA ARG A 157 14.53 -27.52 -13.06
C ARG A 157 13.21 -27.21 -12.39
N ALA A 158 13.26 -26.74 -11.14
CA ALA A 158 12.07 -26.40 -10.37
C ALA A 158 12.37 -25.26 -9.41
N VAL A 159 11.37 -24.41 -9.17
CA VAL A 159 11.37 -23.45 -8.07
C VAL A 159 10.07 -23.58 -7.28
N HIS A 160 10.20 -23.72 -5.97
CA HIS A 160 9.10 -23.75 -5.02
C HIS A 160 9.20 -22.55 -4.07
N THR A 161 8.07 -21.92 -3.75
CA THR A 161 8.02 -20.85 -2.74
C THR A 161 6.91 -21.08 -1.72
N ASP A 162 7.06 -20.55 -0.51
CA ASP A 162 6.00 -20.68 0.50
C ASP A 162 4.79 -19.82 0.11
N LEU A 163 5.02 -18.58 -0.31
CA LEU A 163 4.04 -17.67 -0.90
C LEU A 163 4.24 -17.58 -2.41
N ARG A 164 3.16 -17.50 -3.18
CA ARG A 164 3.23 -17.18 -4.62
C ARG A 164 4.07 -15.90 -4.83
N PRO A 165 5.07 -15.91 -5.74
CA PRO A 165 5.87 -14.72 -6.02
C PRO A 165 5.00 -13.53 -6.44
N ALA A 166 5.22 -12.37 -5.80
CA ALA A 166 4.32 -11.23 -5.91
C ALA A 166 4.43 -10.49 -7.25
N LEU A 167 3.29 -10.03 -7.79
CA LEU A 167 3.21 -9.07 -8.90
C LEU A 167 2.97 -7.64 -8.38
N LEU A 168 3.65 -7.29 -7.28
CA LEU A 168 3.51 -6.03 -6.56
C LEU A 168 4.82 -5.22 -6.62
N PRO A 169 4.76 -3.89 -6.36
CA PRO A 169 5.97 -3.07 -6.24
C PRO A 169 6.98 -3.65 -5.24
N GLY A 170 8.27 -3.46 -5.50
CA GLY A 170 9.35 -4.15 -4.78
C GLY A 170 10.01 -5.25 -5.61
N GLY A 171 10.13 -5.02 -6.92
CA GLY A 171 10.90 -5.86 -7.84
C GLY A 171 10.09 -6.89 -8.60
N TYR A 172 8.77 -6.94 -8.37
CA TYR A 172 7.85 -7.87 -9.04
C TYR A 172 8.40 -9.30 -9.13
N PRO A 173 8.69 -9.98 -8.00
CA PRO A 173 9.29 -11.32 -8.02
C PRO A 173 8.55 -12.31 -8.91
N GLY A 174 7.23 -12.18 -9.07
CA GLY A 174 6.42 -12.99 -9.99
C GLY A 174 6.72 -12.78 -11.47
N ASP A 175 7.06 -11.56 -11.89
CA ASP A 175 7.52 -11.29 -13.27
C ASP A 175 9.00 -11.70 -13.44
N PHE A 176 9.81 -11.47 -12.40
CA PHE A 176 11.20 -11.85 -12.38
C PHE A 176 11.40 -13.37 -12.53
N ILE A 177 10.63 -14.19 -11.82
CA ILE A 177 10.89 -15.63 -11.69
C ILE A 177 10.83 -16.35 -13.05
N PHE A 178 9.91 -15.98 -13.93
CA PHE A 178 9.78 -16.55 -15.27
C PHE A 178 10.93 -16.15 -16.20
N ARG A 179 11.49 -14.95 -16.01
CA ARG A 179 12.66 -14.47 -16.77
C ARG A 179 13.96 -15.06 -16.22
N GLY A 180 14.06 -15.16 -14.90
CA GLY A 180 15.24 -15.64 -14.19
C GLY A 180 15.43 -17.15 -14.27
N PHE A 181 14.35 -17.93 -14.40
CA PHE A 181 14.38 -19.40 -14.46
C PHE A 181 13.46 -19.94 -15.57
N PRO A 182 13.77 -19.68 -16.86
CA PRO A 182 12.83 -19.88 -17.97
C PRO A 182 12.41 -21.34 -18.22
N ASN A 183 13.22 -22.30 -17.80
CA ASN A 183 12.95 -23.74 -17.97
C ASN A 183 12.40 -24.42 -16.71
N ALA A 184 12.27 -23.69 -15.61
CA ALA A 184 11.89 -24.27 -14.32
C ALA A 184 10.37 -24.52 -14.25
N SER A 185 9.98 -25.62 -13.61
CA SER A 185 8.62 -25.80 -13.13
C SER A 185 8.38 -24.97 -11.85
N PHE A 186 7.23 -24.31 -11.75
CA PHE A 186 6.92 -23.43 -10.63
C PHE A 186 5.79 -23.99 -9.76
N SER A 187 5.96 -23.89 -8.44
CA SER A 187 4.93 -24.23 -7.47
C SER A 187 5.01 -23.31 -6.25
N CYS A 188 3.91 -23.19 -5.51
CA CYS A 188 3.89 -22.50 -4.23
C CYS A 188 2.97 -23.19 -3.24
N THR A 189 3.23 -23.04 -1.94
CA THR A 189 2.39 -23.62 -0.89
C THR A 189 1.09 -22.82 -0.72
N GLU A 190 1.21 -21.51 -0.61
CA GLU A 190 0.09 -20.58 -0.40
C GLU A 190 -0.02 -19.55 -1.52
N GLY A 191 -1.23 -19.05 -1.75
CA GLY A 191 -1.47 -17.92 -2.64
C GLY A 191 -0.89 -16.63 -2.08
N TYR A 192 -0.65 -15.65 -2.95
CA TYR A 192 -0.33 -14.27 -2.55
C TYR A 192 -0.70 -13.35 -3.72
N GLY A 193 -1.91 -12.80 -3.66
CA GLY A 193 -2.58 -12.19 -4.80
C GLY A 193 -2.49 -10.67 -4.89
N MET A 194 -3.11 -10.12 -5.93
CA MET A 194 -3.17 -8.67 -6.15
C MET A 194 -4.18 -7.99 -5.23
N ARG A 195 -5.18 -8.74 -4.76
CA ARG A 195 -6.24 -8.22 -3.89
C ARG A 195 -5.84 -8.36 -2.41
N PRO A 196 -6.20 -7.40 -1.54
CA PRO A 196 -5.85 -7.44 -0.12
C PRO A 196 -6.31 -8.73 0.58
N GLU A 197 -7.49 -9.24 0.24
CA GLU A 197 -8.05 -10.47 0.82
C GLU A 197 -7.22 -11.71 0.46
N GLU A 198 -6.73 -11.80 -0.78
CA GLU A 198 -5.89 -12.92 -1.23
C GLU A 198 -4.54 -12.93 -0.53
N ARG A 199 -3.97 -11.74 -0.25
CA ARG A 199 -2.73 -11.62 0.52
C ARG A 199 -2.93 -11.98 1.99
N ALA A 200 -4.01 -11.49 2.59
CA ALA A 200 -4.33 -11.81 3.98
C ALA A 200 -4.54 -13.32 4.18
N GLU A 201 -5.24 -13.98 3.25
CA GLU A 201 -5.42 -15.44 3.25
C GLU A 201 -4.07 -16.16 3.12
N GLY A 202 -3.24 -15.75 2.16
CA GLY A 202 -1.90 -16.30 1.93
C GLY A 202 -0.99 -16.21 3.16
N ILE A 203 -0.96 -15.04 3.80
CA ILE A 203 -0.17 -14.83 5.02
C ILE A 203 -0.70 -15.68 6.17
N ALA A 204 -2.03 -15.79 6.33
CA ALA A 204 -2.60 -16.67 7.34
C ALA A 204 -2.23 -18.14 7.11
N GLY A 205 -2.19 -18.60 5.86
CA GLY A 205 -1.70 -19.92 5.46
C GLY A 205 -0.24 -20.13 5.80
N LEU A 206 0.62 -19.19 5.40
CA LEU A 206 2.05 -19.21 5.68
C LEU A 206 2.32 -19.33 7.17
N LEU A 207 1.63 -18.56 8.01
CA LEU A 207 1.84 -18.61 9.47
C LEU A 207 1.47 -19.97 10.06
N ARG A 208 0.39 -20.62 9.57
CA ARG A 208 0.05 -21.99 9.97
C ARG A 208 1.14 -22.98 9.55
N HIS A 209 1.64 -22.85 8.32
CA HIS A 209 2.69 -23.71 7.79
C HIS A 209 3.99 -23.59 8.60
N VAL A 210 4.46 -22.36 8.82
CA VAL A 210 5.67 -22.06 9.60
C VAL A 210 5.54 -22.56 11.03
N GLN A 211 4.40 -22.34 11.68
CA GLN A 211 4.15 -22.82 13.04
C GLN A 211 4.21 -24.36 13.11
N MET A 212 3.57 -25.06 12.16
CA MET A 212 3.60 -26.51 12.07
C MET A 212 5.03 -27.04 11.89
N MET A 213 5.82 -26.43 11.00
CA MET A 213 7.21 -26.84 10.75
C MET A 213 8.09 -26.69 11.99
N HIS A 214 7.97 -25.59 12.74
CA HIS A 214 8.73 -25.40 13.99
C HIS A 214 8.32 -26.41 15.06
N GLN A 215 7.02 -26.70 15.18
CA GLN A 215 6.53 -27.72 16.12
C GLN A 215 7.08 -29.11 15.81
N LEU A 216 7.09 -29.51 14.53
CA LEU A 216 7.67 -30.78 14.09
C LEU A 216 9.18 -30.86 14.34
N ALA A 217 9.89 -29.74 14.21
CA ALA A 217 11.32 -29.64 14.52
C ALA A 217 11.64 -29.57 16.02
N GLY A 218 10.63 -29.56 16.90
CA GLY A 218 10.82 -29.38 18.35
C GLY A 218 11.37 -27.99 18.72
N GLN A 219 11.20 -27.01 17.83
CA GLN A 219 11.68 -25.63 18.00
C GLN A 219 10.55 -24.72 18.49
N GLN A 220 10.93 -23.60 19.12
CA GLN A 220 9.96 -22.58 19.49
C GLN A 220 9.43 -21.89 18.23
N ALA A 221 8.10 -21.71 18.16
CA ALA A 221 7.48 -21.00 17.05
C ALA A 221 7.96 -19.54 17.00
N PRO A 222 8.10 -18.95 15.80
CA PRO A 222 8.46 -17.54 15.66
C PRO A 222 7.38 -16.64 16.29
N PRO A 223 7.73 -15.38 16.62
CA PRO A 223 6.76 -14.44 17.18
C PRO A 223 5.63 -14.20 16.18
N GLN A 224 4.41 -14.04 16.71
CA GLN A 224 3.25 -13.74 15.88
C GLN A 224 3.40 -12.34 15.28
N PRO A 225 3.23 -12.17 13.95
CA PRO A 225 3.32 -10.86 13.33
C PRO A 225 2.23 -9.94 13.85
N HIS A 226 2.59 -8.67 14.02
CA HIS A 226 1.69 -7.64 14.50
C HIS A 226 1.97 -6.35 13.73
N ARG A 227 1.18 -6.14 12.67
CA ARG A 227 1.16 -4.92 11.87
C ARG A 227 0.37 -3.84 12.61
N VAL A 228 0.99 -2.69 12.85
CA VAL A 228 0.28 -1.54 13.42
C VAL A 228 -0.54 -0.81 12.34
N PRO A 229 -1.73 -0.27 12.67
CA PRO A 229 -2.53 0.53 11.74
C PRO A 229 -1.76 1.76 11.21
N VAL A 230 -2.15 2.24 10.02
CA VAL A 230 -1.65 3.51 9.51
C VAL A 230 -2.09 4.63 10.45
N PRO A 231 -1.16 5.46 10.96
CA PRO A 231 -1.52 6.53 11.87
C PRO A 231 -2.38 7.58 11.15
N GLN A 232 -3.56 7.90 11.71
CA GLN A 232 -4.51 8.83 11.10
C GLN A 232 -4.12 10.30 11.31
N ASN A 233 -3.44 10.60 12.42
CA ASN A 233 -3.03 11.95 12.80
C ASN A 233 -1.51 11.97 12.98
N VAL A 234 -0.80 12.33 11.92
CA VAL A 234 0.65 12.53 11.93
C VAL A 234 0.96 13.99 11.65
N GLU A 235 1.87 14.57 12.41
CA GLU A 235 2.38 15.91 12.14
C GLU A 235 3.10 15.91 10.78
N ALA A 236 2.65 16.79 9.88
CA ALA A 236 3.24 16.90 8.55
C ALA A 236 4.72 17.29 8.66
N ALA A 237 5.59 16.53 7.98
CA ALA A 237 7.00 16.80 7.98
C ALA A 237 7.30 18.12 7.30
N GLN A 238 8.24 18.89 7.84
CA GLN A 238 8.62 20.18 7.23
C GLN A 238 9.03 19.98 5.76
N PRO A 239 8.53 20.82 4.83
CA PRO A 239 8.92 20.77 3.43
C PRO A 239 10.42 20.98 3.27
N MET A 240 11.04 20.16 2.43
CA MET A 240 12.46 20.27 2.10
C MET A 240 12.63 21.10 0.83
N ARG A 241 13.50 22.11 0.84
CA ARG A 241 13.82 22.87 -0.38
C ARG A 241 14.56 21.97 -1.37
N ASP A 242 14.32 22.11 -2.67
CA ASP A 242 14.90 21.23 -3.71
C ASP A 242 16.42 21.13 -3.67
N VAL A 243 17.13 22.23 -3.39
CA VAL A 243 18.60 22.22 -3.22
C VAL A 243 19.03 21.40 -2.00
N ALA A 244 18.27 21.43 -0.90
CA ALA A 244 18.54 20.61 0.27
C ALA A 244 18.20 19.13 0.00
N LEU A 245 17.12 18.87 -0.75
CA LEU A 245 16.77 17.53 -1.22
C LEU A 245 17.87 16.95 -2.10
N GLY A 246 18.42 17.71 -3.05
CA GLY A 246 19.52 17.25 -3.89
C GLY A 246 20.77 16.86 -3.11
N LYS A 247 21.10 17.60 -2.03
CA LYS A 247 22.18 17.23 -1.11
C LYS A 247 21.85 15.93 -0.38
N HIS A 248 20.65 15.80 0.16
CA HIS A 248 20.21 14.60 0.85
C HIS A 248 20.23 13.35 -0.07
N LEU A 249 19.77 13.48 -1.32
CA LEU A 249 19.84 12.39 -2.30
C LEU A 249 21.31 12.01 -2.57
N THR A 250 22.19 12.99 -2.70
CA THR A 250 23.63 12.73 -2.91
C THR A 250 24.28 12.04 -1.70
N GLU A 251 23.85 12.36 -0.48
CA GLU A 251 24.28 11.68 0.74
C GLU A 251 23.84 10.21 0.80
N VAL A 252 22.62 9.91 0.33
CA VAL A 252 22.04 8.56 0.39
C VAL A 252 22.50 7.67 -0.77
N PHE A 253 22.53 8.22 -2.00
CA PHE A 253 22.80 7.46 -3.22
C PHE A 253 24.25 7.62 -3.74
N GLY A 254 25.02 8.52 -3.15
CA GLY A 254 26.32 8.92 -3.66
C GLY A 254 26.22 9.90 -4.85
N PRO A 255 27.33 10.58 -5.20
CA PRO A 255 27.35 11.58 -6.28
C PRO A 255 27.04 10.99 -7.66
N GLU A 256 27.49 9.78 -7.93
CA GLU A 256 27.23 9.08 -9.21
C GLU A 256 25.83 8.43 -9.24
N GLY A 257 25.20 8.27 -8.08
CA GLY A 257 23.86 7.69 -7.95
C GLY A 257 22.72 8.70 -8.14
N VAL A 258 23.01 9.97 -8.44
CA VAL A 258 22.00 11.01 -8.68
C VAL A 258 22.21 11.62 -10.06
N VAL A 259 21.19 11.47 -10.92
CA VAL A 259 21.17 12.06 -12.27
C VAL A 259 20.39 13.37 -12.24
N ARG A 260 20.99 14.42 -12.81
CA ARG A 260 20.33 15.70 -13.07
C ARG A 260 20.18 15.85 -14.58
N PRO A 261 18.95 15.85 -15.11
CA PRO A 261 18.72 16.08 -16.53
C PRO A 261 19.19 17.47 -16.95
N ASP A 262 19.50 17.65 -18.24
CA ASP A 262 19.84 18.96 -18.77
C ASP A 262 18.66 19.93 -18.61
N ALA A 263 18.97 21.22 -18.39
CA ALA A 263 17.95 22.24 -18.25
C ALA A 263 17.11 22.39 -19.54
N ASP A 264 17.73 22.21 -20.70
CA ASP A 264 17.05 22.29 -22.01
C ASP A 264 16.08 21.11 -22.19
N ASP A 265 16.49 19.90 -21.78
CA ASP A 265 15.63 18.71 -21.81
C ASP A 265 14.38 18.91 -20.93
N ILE A 266 14.55 19.51 -19.74
CA ILE A 266 13.45 19.77 -18.80
C ILE A 266 12.53 20.88 -19.32
N ALA A 267 13.10 21.95 -19.89
CA ALA A 267 12.36 23.13 -20.34
C ALA A 267 11.30 22.77 -21.38
N ALA A 268 11.63 21.86 -22.30
CA ALA A 268 10.76 21.40 -23.39
C ALA A 268 9.58 20.51 -22.94
N THR A 269 9.57 20.03 -21.69
CA THR A 269 8.54 19.09 -21.20
C THR A 269 7.23 19.78 -20.79
N GLN A 270 6.17 18.98 -20.69
CA GLN A 270 4.88 19.38 -20.12
C GLN A 270 4.85 19.37 -18.59
N LEU A 271 5.97 19.04 -17.92
CA LEU A 271 6.03 18.92 -16.47
C LEU A 271 5.62 20.24 -15.78
N PRO A 272 4.89 20.18 -14.65
CA PRO A 272 4.60 21.36 -13.84
C PRO A 272 5.88 22.01 -13.31
N GLU A 273 5.86 23.33 -13.13
CA GLU A 273 7.04 24.11 -12.73
C GLU A 273 7.70 23.62 -11.43
N ALA A 274 6.91 23.13 -10.47
CA ALA A 274 7.43 22.54 -9.24
C ALA A 274 8.23 21.25 -9.49
N ALA A 275 7.77 20.39 -10.40
CA ALA A 275 8.48 19.17 -10.80
C ALA A 275 9.75 19.51 -11.60
N LYS A 276 9.68 20.49 -12.52
CA LYS A 276 10.85 21.00 -13.25
C LYS A 276 11.95 21.48 -12.29
N LYS A 277 11.62 22.33 -11.32
CA LYS A 277 12.56 22.80 -10.28
C LYS A 277 13.16 21.65 -9.47
N THR A 278 12.33 20.68 -9.09
CA THR A 278 12.80 19.49 -8.35
C THR A 278 13.82 18.71 -9.20
N LEU A 279 13.54 18.45 -10.47
CA LEU A 279 14.48 17.76 -11.37
C LEU A 279 15.80 18.54 -11.55
N THR A 280 15.73 19.85 -11.72
CA THR A 280 16.91 20.70 -11.90
C THR A 280 17.79 20.72 -10.65
N TRP A 281 17.21 20.94 -9.47
CA TRP A 281 18.00 21.17 -8.24
C TRP A 281 18.25 19.89 -7.45
N ALA A 282 17.24 19.02 -7.33
CA ALA A 282 17.38 17.77 -6.60
C ALA A 282 17.96 16.65 -7.48
N GLY A 283 17.45 16.51 -8.71
CA GLY A 283 17.71 15.37 -9.59
C GLY A 283 16.84 14.16 -9.26
N LEU A 284 17.17 13.01 -9.86
CA LEU A 284 16.56 11.71 -9.60
C LEU A 284 17.64 10.73 -9.13
N PRO A 285 17.35 9.79 -8.21
CA PRO A 285 18.23 8.64 -8.02
C PRO A 285 18.31 7.86 -9.33
N LEU A 286 19.53 7.51 -9.76
CA LEU A 286 19.77 6.71 -10.96
C LEU A 286 19.02 5.38 -10.87
N GLN A 287 19.17 4.73 -9.72
CA GLN A 287 18.52 3.47 -9.41
C GLN A 287 18.28 3.34 -7.91
N VAL A 288 17.09 2.89 -7.56
CA VAL A 288 16.73 2.34 -6.27
C VAL A 288 16.34 0.88 -6.54
N PRO A 289 17.25 -0.10 -6.29
CA PRO A 289 17.01 -1.48 -6.67
C PRO A 289 15.63 -1.97 -6.26
N TYR A 290 14.89 -2.56 -7.21
CA TYR A 290 13.51 -3.07 -7.05
C TYR A 290 12.38 -2.03 -6.96
N PHE A 291 12.70 -0.74 -6.88
CA PHE A 291 11.72 0.31 -6.62
C PHE A 291 11.71 1.44 -7.63
N PHE A 292 12.86 1.76 -8.24
CA PHE A 292 12.94 2.81 -9.24
C PHE A 292 14.21 2.69 -10.08
N THR A 293 14.12 2.99 -11.36
CA THR A 293 15.24 3.22 -12.27
C THR A 293 14.86 4.43 -13.14
N ALA A 294 15.69 5.46 -13.12
CA ALA A 294 15.46 6.67 -13.90
C ALA A 294 15.68 6.42 -15.39
N ASP A 295 14.91 7.09 -16.24
CA ASP A 295 15.24 7.15 -17.66
C ASP A 295 16.53 7.95 -17.87
N GLN A 296 17.32 7.59 -18.89
CA GLN A 296 18.61 8.20 -19.16
C GLN A 296 18.73 8.67 -20.61
N ALA A 297 19.33 9.84 -20.82
CA ALA A 297 19.55 10.38 -22.17
C ALA A 297 20.41 9.47 -23.07
N GLY A 298 21.34 8.70 -22.49
CA GLY A 298 22.21 7.78 -23.24
C GLY A 298 21.51 6.50 -23.72
N ASN A 299 20.34 6.18 -23.14
CA ASN A 299 19.50 5.07 -23.57
C ASN A 299 18.03 5.44 -23.26
N PRO A 300 17.45 6.37 -24.05
CA PRO A 300 16.13 6.89 -23.76
C PRO A 300 15.06 5.82 -23.97
N PRO A 301 13.92 5.90 -23.27
CA PRO A 301 12.79 5.01 -23.55
C PRO A 301 12.24 5.28 -24.97
N ALA A 302 11.38 4.38 -25.44
CA ALA A 302 10.55 4.64 -26.62
C ALA A 302 9.80 5.98 -26.44
N GLY A 303 9.73 6.81 -27.49
CA GLY A 303 9.23 8.19 -27.43
C GLY A 303 10.25 9.24 -26.96
N GLY A 304 11.41 8.84 -26.44
CA GLY A 304 12.47 9.75 -25.99
C GLY A 304 12.41 10.12 -24.50
N LEU A 305 13.41 10.87 -24.03
CA LEU A 305 13.49 11.31 -22.63
C LEU A 305 12.31 12.23 -22.29
N PHE A 306 11.65 11.97 -21.15
CA PHE A 306 10.43 12.68 -20.71
C PHE A 306 9.26 12.63 -21.72
N THR A 307 9.17 11.55 -22.51
CA THR A 307 8.00 11.27 -23.34
C THR A 307 6.70 11.26 -22.52
N ASP A 308 5.59 11.64 -23.16
CA ASP A 308 4.29 11.38 -22.59
C ASP A 308 3.99 9.87 -22.59
N MET A 309 3.14 9.45 -21.66
CA MET A 309 2.81 8.03 -21.48
C MET A 309 2.08 7.46 -22.69
N ALA A 310 1.21 8.21 -23.37
CA ALA A 310 0.47 7.67 -24.50
C ALA A 310 1.39 7.34 -25.68
N THR A 311 2.37 8.21 -25.96
CA THR A 311 3.41 7.96 -26.97
C THR A 311 4.23 6.72 -26.60
N TYR A 312 4.75 6.65 -25.38
CA TYR A 312 5.51 5.49 -24.89
C TYR A 312 4.73 4.18 -25.05
N LEU A 313 3.47 4.14 -24.59
CA LEU A 313 2.65 2.92 -24.64
C LEU A 313 2.31 2.48 -26.05
N ARG A 314 2.10 3.42 -26.99
CA ARG A 314 1.86 3.08 -28.40
C ARG A 314 3.10 2.45 -29.04
N GLU A 315 4.28 2.96 -28.73
CA GLU A 315 5.53 2.46 -29.29
C GLU A 315 5.97 1.12 -28.69
N THR A 316 5.71 0.89 -27.40
CA THR A 316 6.03 -0.40 -26.75
C THR A 316 4.97 -1.48 -26.94
N GLY A 317 3.79 -1.10 -27.47
CA GLY A 317 2.61 -1.96 -27.55
C GLY A 317 1.80 -1.94 -26.25
N THR A 318 0.48 -1.80 -26.39
CA THR A 318 -0.47 -1.70 -25.26
C THR A 318 -1.85 -2.22 -25.65
N GLU A 319 -2.59 -2.71 -24.67
CA GLU A 319 -4.01 -3.09 -24.78
C GLU A 319 -4.93 -2.01 -24.18
N ALA A 320 -4.37 -0.88 -23.74
CA ALA A 320 -5.13 0.23 -23.20
C ALA A 320 -6.12 0.78 -24.24
N GLN A 321 -7.33 1.12 -23.78
CA GLN A 321 -8.36 1.73 -24.63
C GLN A 321 -7.94 3.15 -25.04
N ASP A 322 -8.44 3.64 -26.19
CA ASP A 322 -8.11 4.97 -26.70
C ASP A 322 -8.40 6.09 -25.70
N ALA A 323 -9.54 6.02 -24.98
CA ALA A 323 -9.89 6.98 -23.94
C ALA A 323 -8.88 6.99 -22.76
N THR A 324 -8.32 5.82 -22.43
CA THR A 324 -7.24 5.71 -21.44
C THR A 324 -5.96 6.35 -21.98
N LEU A 325 -5.62 6.11 -23.24
CA LEU A 325 -4.45 6.74 -23.88
C LEU A 325 -4.58 8.25 -23.99
N GLU A 326 -5.77 8.77 -24.29
CA GLU A 326 -6.04 10.23 -24.28
C GLU A 326 -5.79 10.84 -22.90
N THR A 327 -6.22 10.15 -21.83
CA THR A 327 -5.93 10.56 -20.46
C THR A 327 -4.43 10.51 -20.15
N LEU A 328 -3.75 9.44 -20.58
CA LEU A 328 -2.33 9.22 -20.33
C LEU A 328 -1.41 10.13 -21.15
N ALA A 329 -1.88 10.75 -22.25
CA ALA A 329 -1.13 11.78 -22.97
C ALA A 329 -0.77 12.98 -22.06
N GLY A 330 -1.53 13.14 -20.97
CA GLY A 330 -1.30 14.11 -19.92
C GLY A 330 -0.29 13.74 -18.85
N TYR A 331 0.43 12.62 -18.99
CA TYR A 331 1.38 12.10 -18.00
C TYR A 331 2.77 12.02 -18.61
N VAL A 332 3.77 12.57 -17.93
CA VAL A 332 5.17 12.55 -18.40
C VAL A 332 5.95 11.49 -17.65
N ARG A 333 6.59 10.60 -18.38
CA ARG A 333 7.41 9.51 -17.83
C ARG A 333 8.71 10.02 -17.19
N LEU A 334 9.08 9.43 -16.05
CA LEU A 334 10.36 9.67 -15.36
C LEU A 334 11.28 8.45 -15.34
N GLY A 335 10.71 7.24 -15.40
CA GLY A 335 11.43 5.99 -15.19
C GLY A 335 10.50 4.81 -14.97
N THR A 336 10.98 3.77 -14.32
CA THR A 336 10.21 2.55 -14.04
C THR A 336 10.55 1.97 -12.66
N ASP A 337 9.59 1.31 -12.02
CA ASP A 337 9.85 0.49 -10.84
C ASP A 337 10.18 -0.98 -11.17
N GLY A 338 10.36 -1.29 -12.45
CA GLY A 338 10.71 -2.61 -12.99
C GLY A 338 9.59 -3.25 -13.82
N LEU A 339 8.33 -2.92 -13.55
CA LEU A 339 7.18 -3.39 -14.34
C LEU A 339 6.22 -2.25 -14.69
N TYR A 340 6.03 -1.29 -13.78
CA TYR A 340 5.21 -0.11 -14.01
C TYR A 340 6.10 1.07 -14.42
N THR A 341 5.52 2.01 -15.14
CA THR A 341 6.16 3.26 -15.48
C THR A 341 5.87 4.29 -14.41
N ILE A 342 6.89 4.96 -13.89
CA ILE A 342 6.71 6.07 -12.95
C ILE A 342 6.58 7.36 -13.75
N ALA A 343 5.47 8.07 -13.57
CA ALA A 343 5.12 9.26 -14.35
C ALA A 343 4.51 10.36 -13.48
N VAL A 344 4.61 11.61 -13.95
CA VAL A 344 3.99 12.79 -13.35
C VAL A 344 2.76 13.18 -14.13
N GLN A 345 1.63 13.33 -13.44
CA GLN A 345 0.41 13.88 -14.05
C GLN A 345 0.58 15.37 -14.31
N CYS A 346 0.57 15.78 -15.57
CA CYS A 346 0.83 17.15 -16.02
C CYS A 346 -0.46 17.91 -16.34
N VAL A 347 -1.55 17.19 -16.64
CA VAL A 347 -2.87 17.77 -16.89
C VAL A 347 -3.92 17.07 -16.04
N ALA A 348 -4.91 17.83 -15.61
CA ALA A 348 -6.08 17.31 -14.92
C ALA A 348 -7.31 18.15 -15.31
N PRO A 349 -8.53 17.58 -15.25
CA PRO A 349 -9.76 18.35 -15.39
C PRO A 349 -9.83 19.51 -14.38
N GLU A 350 -10.56 20.57 -14.68
CA GLU A 350 -10.69 21.76 -13.80
C GLU A 350 -11.13 21.40 -12.38
N GLN A 351 -12.02 20.42 -12.20
CA GLN A 351 -12.47 19.99 -10.87
C GLN A 351 -11.38 19.27 -10.06
N ASN A 352 -10.31 18.80 -10.72
CA ASN A 352 -9.25 17.97 -10.17
C ASN A 352 -7.85 18.59 -10.34
N GLN A 353 -7.74 19.92 -10.44
CA GLN A 353 -6.46 20.61 -10.60
C GLN A 353 -5.43 20.29 -9.50
N GLY A 354 -5.89 19.87 -8.32
CA GLY A 354 -5.02 19.38 -7.24
C GLY A 354 -4.24 18.10 -7.57
N LEU A 355 -4.56 17.41 -8.66
CA LEU A 355 -3.82 16.24 -9.15
C LEU A 355 -2.63 16.60 -10.05
N VAL A 356 -2.53 17.84 -10.52
CA VAL A 356 -1.37 18.25 -11.34
C VAL A 356 -0.11 18.22 -10.48
N GLY A 357 0.92 17.53 -10.95
CA GLY A 357 2.19 17.31 -10.27
C GLY A 357 2.26 16.03 -9.42
N THR A 358 1.16 15.28 -9.32
CA THR A 358 1.12 13.99 -8.64
C THR A 358 1.92 12.93 -9.41
N VAL A 359 2.50 11.98 -8.68
CA VAL A 359 3.33 10.89 -9.19
C VAL A 359 2.50 9.60 -9.16
N TRP A 360 2.55 8.87 -10.26
CA TRP A 360 1.79 7.64 -10.49
C TRP A 360 2.69 6.52 -11.01
N ALA A 361 2.40 5.29 -10.62
CA ALA A 361 2.91 4.09 -11.26
C ALA A 361 1.84 3.59 -12.24
N VAL A 362 2.11 3.66 -13.54
CA VAL A 362 1.19 3.33 -14.63
C VAL A 362 1.56 1.97 -15.24
N GLN A 363 0.61 1.06 -15.30
CA GLN A 363 0.79 -0.26 -15.90
C GLN A 363 0.89 -0.14 -17.43
N PRO A 364 1.96 -0.61 -18.08
CA PRO A 364 2.12 -0.41 -19.51
C PRO A 364 1.07 -1.12 -20.37
N SER A 365 0.62 -2.30 -19.97
CA SER A 365 -0.32 -3.08 -20.77
C SER A 365 -1.75 -2.50 -20.78
N SER A 366 -2.25 -2.06 -19.63
CA SER A 366 -3.66 -1.67 -19.46
C SER A 366 -3.87 -0.17 -19.27
N GLY A 367 -2.81 0.58 -18.92
CA GLY A 367 -2.90 1.97 -18.49
C GLY A 367 -3.41 2.17 -17.06
N GLY A 368 -3.64 1.09 -16.30
CA GLY A 368 -4.08 1.17 -14.90
C GLY A 368 -3.03 1.84 -14.01
N GLY A 369 -3.44 2.80 -13.18
CA GLY A 369 -2.55 3.60 -12.34
C GLY A 369 -2.62 3.24 -10.85
N ARG A 370 -1.48 3.38 -10.15
CA ARG A 370 -1.41 3.44 -8.69
C ARG A 370 -0.85 4.79 -8.28
N PHE A 371 -1.52 5.44 -7.34
CA PHE A 371 -1.00 6.67 -6.78
C PHE A 371 0.29 6.39 -6.00
N VAL A 372 1.28 7.28 -6.14
CA VAL A 372 2.58 7.18 -5.48
C VAL A 372 2.72 8.33 -4.48
N ASN A 373 2.77 9.57 -4.95
CA ASN A 373 2.90 10.75 -4.10
C ASN A 373 2.29 11.99 -4.73
N ARG A 374 1.98 12.99 -3.90
CA ARG A 374 1.42 14.28 -4.33
C ARG A 374 2.38 15.14 -5.14
N THR A 375 3.68 14.97 -4.90
CA THR A 375 4.73 15.74 -5.57
C THR A 375 5.96 14.88 -5.83
N LEU A 376 6.74 15.28 -6.83
CA LEU A 376 8.04 14.64 -7.10
C LEU A 376 8.99 14.75 -5.90
N ALA A 377 9.03 15.89 -5.21
CA ALA A 377 9.88 16.07 -4.03
C ALA A 377 9.51 15.09 -2.89
N ALA A 378 8.21 14.86 -2.66
CA ALA A 378 7.74 13.87 -1.70
C ALA A 378 8.15 12.45 -2.10
N TYR A 379 8.01 12.09 -3.39
CA TYR A 379 8.44 10.79 -3.91
C TYR A 379 9.94 10.53 -3.68
N LEU A 380 10.79 11.50 -4.02
CA LEU A 380 12.24 11.36 -3.87
C LEU A 380 12.67 11.28 -2.40
N ARG A 381 12.02 12.04 -1.51
CA ARG A 381 12.24 11.96 -0.07
C ARG A 381 11.83 10.58 0.48
N SER A 382 10.70 10.03 0.03
CA SER A 382 10.22 8.71 0.41
C SER A 382 11.13 7.58 -0.10
N LEU A 383 11.69 7.69 -1.31
CA LEU A 383 12.69 6.75 -1.83
C LEU A 383 13.98 6.75 -0.99
N ALA A 384 14.51 7.94 -0.66
CA ALA A 384 15.68 8.05 0.21
C ALA A 384 15.43 7.43 1.59
N LEU A 385 14.24 7.68 2.15
CA LEU A 385 13.81 7.10 3.41
C LEU A 385 13.70 5.57 3.33
N LEU A 386 13.14 5.02 2.25
CA LEU A 386 13.04 3.57 2.03
C LEU A 386 14.42 2.91 2.04
N VAL A 387 15.39 3.46 1.30
CA VAL A 387 16.75 2.90 1.22
C VAL A 387 17.44 2.92 2.57
N THR A 388 17.44 4.06 3.27
CA THR A 388 18.10 4.14 4.58
C THR A 388 17.41 3.26 5.62
N THR A 389 16.09 3.08 5.53
CA THR A 389 15.33 2.18 6.41
C THR A 389 15.70 0.73 6.16
N ARG A 390 15.68 0.29 4.89
CA ARG A 390 16.03 -1.09 4.52
C ARG A 390 17.46 -1.45 4.91
N GLN A 391 18.42 -0.56 4.67
CA GLN A 391 19.81 -0.77 5.10
C GLN A 391 19.93 -0.97 6.62
N ARG A 392 19.18 -0.20 7.42
CA ARG A 392 19.16 -0.34 8.88
C ARG A 392 18.51 -1.64 9.34
N MET A 393 17.52 -2.16 8.61
CA MET A 393 16.77 -3.36 8.97
C MET A 393 17.56 -4.67 8.78
N GLN A 394 18.67 -4.65 8.02
CA GLN A 394 19.45 -5.86 7.75
C GLN A 394 19.98 -6.48 9.04
N GLY A 395 19.61 -7.75 9.29
CA GLY A 395 20.01 -8.50 10.47
C GLY A 395 19.23 -8.18 11.75
N MET A 396 18.20 -7.32 11.70
CA MET A 396 17.30 -7.10 12.83
C MET A 396 16.44 -8.33 13.10
N ASP A 397 16.12 -8.55 14.39
CA ASP A 397 15.07 -9.50 14.77
C ASP A 397 13.66 -8.97 14.40
N PRO A 398 12.61 -9.82 14.42
CA PRO A 398 11.27 -9.41 14.01
C PRO A 398 10.64 -8.24 14.80
N TYR A 399 11.02 -8.04 16.08
CA TYR A 399 10.51 -6.94 16.89
C TYR A 399 11.20 -5.62 16.53
N ALA A 400 12.53 -5.65 16.40
CA ALA A 400 13.30 -4.48 15.98
C ALA A 400 12.93 -4.06 14.55
N ALA A 401 12.77 -5.04 13.65
CA ALA A 401 12.28 -4.80 12.30
C ALA A 401 10.84 -4.23 12.33
N GLY A 402 9.95 -4.79 13.15
CA GLY A 402 8.58 -4.29 13.30
C GLY A 402 8.54 -2.82 13.74
N ALA A 403 9.36 -2.44 14.71
CA ALA A 403 9.50 -1.05 15.15
C ALA A 403 10.02 -0.13 14.03
N ALA A 404 10.98 -0.61 13.23
CA ALA A 404 11.50 0.13 12.08
C ALA A 404 10.44 0.33 10.99
N VAL A 405 9.63 -0.69 10.66
CA VAL A 405 8.54 -0.58 9.68
C VAL A 405 7.44 0.37 10.19
N ALA A 406 7.09 0.32 11.49
CA ALA A 406 6.14 1.27 12.08
C ALA A 406 6.63 2.72 11.96
N ALA A 407 7.89 2.99 12.31
CA ALA A 407 8.48 4.31 12.20
C ALA A 407 8.59 4.79 10.73
N PHE A 408 8.87 3.87 9.80
CA PHE A 408 8.86 4.15 8.36
C PHE A 408 7.46 4.54 7.88
N GLN A 409 6.43 3.79 8.27
CA GLN A 409 5.03 4.06 7.93
C GLN A 409 4.58 5.44 8.43
N GLU A 410 4.93 5.80 9.67
CA GLU A 410 4.65 7.12 10.24
C GLU A 410 5.37 8.24 9.46
N GLN A 411 6.64 8.04 9.11
CA GLN A 411 7.40 9.04 8.35
C GLN A 411 6.89 9.20 6.91
N ILE A 412 6.44 8.13 6.25
CA ILE A 412 5.78 8.22 4.94
C ILE A 412 4.48 9.02 5.06
N ALA A 413 3.65 8.74 6.07
CA ALA A 413 2.43 9.51 6.35
C ALA A 413 2.73 11.00 6.62
N ALA A 414 3.82 11.29 7.35
CA ALA A 414 4.27 12.65 7.62
C ALA A 414 4.75 13.37 6.35
N ILE A 415 5.44 12.67 5.45
CA ILE A 415 5.88 13.22 4.16
C ILE A 415 4.68 13.48 3.26
N ASP A 416 3.75 12.53 3.18
CA ASP A 416 2.59 12.60 2.32
C ASP A 416 1.51 11.58 2.76
N SER A 417 0.47 12.06 3.43
CA SER A 417 -0.60 11.20 3.94
C SER A 417 -1.42 10.53 2.82
N TRP A 418 -1.49 11.12 1.62
CA TRP A 418 -2.18 10.51 0.47
C TRP A 418 -1.43 9.26 -0.03
N ALA A 419 -0.15 9.10 0.29
CA ALA A 419 0.57 7.89 -0.09
C ALA A 419 -0.02 6.62 0.55
N LEU A 420 -0.73 6.76 1.68
CA LEU A 420 -1.23 5.66 2.53
C LEU A 420 -2.74 5.70 2.78
N ASP A 421 -3.49 6.58 2.11
CA ASP A 421 -4.94 6.71 2.30
C ASP A 421 -5.76 5.59 1.63
N ASP A 422 -5.19 4.93 0.62
CA ASP A 422 -5.74 3.77 -0.05
C ASP A 422 -4.78 2.57 0.00
N VAL A 423 -5.33 1.37 0.22
CA VAL A 423 -4.56 0.12 0.35
C VAL A 423 -3.92 -0.34 -0.96
N GLY A 424 -4.40 0.18 -2.10
CA GLY A 424 -3.89 -0.06 -3.45
C GLY A 424 -2.79 0.91 -3.90
N ASN A 425 -2.51 1.95 -3.11
CA ASN A 425 -1.42 2.88 -3.38
C ASN A 425 -0.06 2.19 -3.35
N TRP A 426 0.89 2.73 -4.10
CA TRP A 426 2.20 2.12 -4.31
C TRP A 426 2.96 1.92 -2.98
N TRP A 427 2.96 2.93 -2.11
CA TRP A 427 3.60 2.84 -0.79
C TRP A 427 2.85 1.92 0.18
N SER A 428 1.52 1.90 0.15
CA SER A 428 0.71 0.97 0.95
C SER A 428 1.10 -0.49 0.70
N LEU A 429 1.28 -0.86 -0.58
CA LEU A 429 1.69 -2.21 -0.97
C LEU A 429 3.13 -2.54 -0.57
N ILE A 430 4.05 -1.58 -0.64
CA ILE A 430 5.44 -1.78 -0.20
C ILE A 430 5.49 -2.00 1.30
N ILE A 431 4.82 -1.15 2.07
CA ILE A 431 4.81 -1.24 3.53
C ILE A 431 4.13 -2.52 3.99
N GLU A 432 3.04 -2.93 3.35
CA GLU A 432 2.40 -4.22 3.62
C GLU A 432 3.38 -5.40 3.42
N GLN A 433 4.16 -5.40 2.33
CA GLN A 433 5.16 -6.44 2.08
C GLN A 433 6.33 -6.38 3.07
N MET A 434 6.74 -5.19 3.52
CA MET A 434 7.73 -5.04 4.61
C MET A 434 7.19 -5.62 5.92
N TRP A 435 5.91 -5.40 6.24
CA TRP A 435 5.25 -6.04 7.39
C TRP A 435 5.22 -7.56 7.28
N HIS A 436 5.17 -8.12 6.07
CA HIS A 436 5.25 -9.56 5.85
C HIS A 436 6.68 -10.12 5.91
N GLY A 437 7.70 -9.27 6.05
CA GLY A 437 9.11 -9.68 6.11
C GLY A 437 9.71 -10.03 4.74
N LEU A 438 9.13 -9.50 3.65
CA LEU A 438 9.49 -9.91 2.30
C LEU A 438 10.74 -9.21 1.74
N PHE A 439 11.13 -8.05 2.26
CA PHE A 439 12.34 -7.33 1.85
C PHE A 439 12.73 -6.14 2.74
#